data_AF-A0A3A4WAX6-F1
#
_entry.id   AF-A0A3A4WAX6-F1
#
_cell.length_a   1.000
_cell.length_b   1.000
_cell.length_c   1.000
_cell.angle_alpha   90.00
_cell.angle_beta   90.00
_cell.angle_gamma   90.00
#
_symmetry.space_group_name_H-M   'P 1'
#
loop_
_entity.id
_entity.type
_entity.pdbx_description
1 polymer ?
#
loop_
_entity_poly.entity_id
_entity_poly.type
_entity_poly.pdbx_seq_one_letter_code
_entity_poly.pdbx_strand_id
1 'polypeptide(L)'
;MMKPVLMECGCVATARNLRTGEPVCPVHYAIHPGATIVAKTQPDLEGRRARCAYYRSCKQEAPSSLGLAFFMYCPDKPFDEYYCGCLGWD
;
A
#
# COMPACT_ATOMS: atom_id res chain seq x y z
N MET A 1 -7.49 6.15 -14.63
CA MET A 1 -6.95 5.80 -13.29
C MET A 1 -5.62 5.07 -13.48
N MET A 2 -4.60 5.37 -12.67
CA MET A 2 -3.29 4.70 -12.73
C MET A 2 -3.44 3.25 -12.25
N LYS A 3 -2.84 2.29 -12.97
CA LYS A 3 -2.76 0.90 -12.50
C LYS A 3 -1.97 0.88 -11.17
N PRO A 4 -2.46 0.24 -10.11
CA PRO A 4 -1.71 0.17 -8.85
C PRO A 4 -0.37 -0.53 -9.04
N VAL A 5 0.68 0.04 -8.46
CA VAL A 5 2.06 -0.48 -8.54
C VAL A 5 2.60 -0.64 -7.13
N LEU A 6 3.15 -1.81 -6.83
CA LEU A 6 3.84 -2.07 -5.57
C LEU A 6 5.26 -1.50 -5.64
N MET A 7 5.68 -0.80 -4.58
CA MET A 7 7.04 -0.32 -4.39
C MET A 7 7.85 -1.35 -3.59
N GLU A 8 9.18 -1.33 -3.68
CA GLU A 8 10.05 -2.22 -2.91
C GLU A 8 9.95 -2.00 -1.39
N CYS A 9 9.40 -0.86 -0.93
CA CYS A 9 9.04 -0.67 0.48
C CYS A 9 7.79 -1.43 0.93
N GLY A 10 7.15 -2.21 0.04
CA GLY A 10 5.95 -2.98 0.34
C GLY A 10 4.63 -2.20 0.23
N CYS A 11 4.66 -0.90 -0.01
CA CYS A 11 3.46 -0.08 -0.20
C CYS A 11 3.10 0.07 -1.67
N VAL A 12 1.81 0.21 -1.97
CA VAL A 12 1.36 0.66 -3.28
C VAL A 12 1.67 2.15 -3.45
N ALA A 13 2.13 2.52 -4.63
CA ALA A 13 2.38 3.91 -4.99
C ALA A 13 1.08 4.72 -5.02
N THR A 14 1.04 5.81 -4.26
CA THR A 14 -0.09 6.75 -4.22
C THR A 14 0.27 8.14 -4.74
N ALA A 15 1.52 8.36 -5.15
CA ALA A 15 1.99 9.61 -5.72
C ALA A 15 2.95 9.37 -6.89
N ARG A 16 3.37 10.46 -7.55
CA ARG A 16 4.40 10.46 -8.58
C ARG A 16 5.46 11.52 -8.28
N ASN A 17 6.69 11.24 -8.65
CA ASN A 17 7.73 12.25 -8.72
C ASN A 17 7.36 13.26 -9.81
N LEU A 18 7.25 14.54 -9.47
CA LEU A 18 6.85 15.59 -10.42
C LEU A 18 7.86 15.81 -11.56
N ARG A 19 9.14 15.49 -11.34
CA ARG A 19 10.20 15.67 -12.34
C ARG A 19 10.30 14.49 -13.31
N THR A 20 10.21 13.26 -12.80
CA THR A 20 10.40 12.04 -13.61
C THR A 20 9.08 11.38 -14.03
N GLY A 21 7.98 11.71 -13.37
CA GLY A 21 6.69 11.04 -13.56
C GLY A 21 6.62 9.65 -12.93
N GLU A 22 7.70 9.16 -12.34
CA GLU A 22 7.78 7.81 -11.77
C GLU A 22 6.90 7.66 -10.53
N PRO A 23 6.31 6.47 -10.30
CA PRO A 23 5.52 6.20 -9.10
C PRO A 23 6.40 6.26 -7.85
N VAL A 24 5.85 6.79 -6.76
CA VAL A 24 6.52 6.84 -5.46
C VAL A 24 5.56 6.44 -4.33
N CYS A 25 6.11 5.87 -3.27
CA CYS A 25 5.43 5.73 -1.99
C CYS A 25 5.71 6.99 -1.15
N PRO A 26 4.75 7.94 -1.01
CA PRO A 26 4.97 9.14 -0.22
C PRO A 26 5.10 8.86 1.28
N VAL A 27 4.49 7.78 1.78
CA VAL A 27 4.53 7.38 3.20
C VAL A 27 5.95 7.01 3.64
N HIS A 28 6.69 6.33 2.78
CA HIS A 28 8.06 5.89 3.07
C HIS A 28 9.13 6.70 2.32
N TYR A 29 8.74 7.76 1.62
CA TYR A 29 9.68 8.63 0.90
C TYR A 29 10.70 9.21 1.88
N ALA A 30 11.98 9.17 1.51
CA ALA A 30 13.12 9.59 2.32
C ALA A 30 13.43 8.76 3.59
N ILE A 31 12.62 7.75 3.95
CA ILE A 31 12.89 6.87 5.10
C ILE A 31 13.16 5.42 4.71
N HIS A 32 12.72 4.99 3.53
CA HIS A 32 13.02 3.66 3.00
C HIS A 32 13.56 3.77 1.55
N PRO A 33 14.73 3.16 1.24
CA PRO A 33 15.32 3.28 -0.10
C PRO A 33 14.42 2.71 -1.21
N GLY A 34 13.63 1.67 -0.90
CA GLY A 34 12.65 1.09 -1.81
C GLY A 34 11.39 1.93 -2.06
N ALA A 35 11.23 3.11 -1.45
CA ALA A 35 10.02 3.94 -1.62
C ALA A 35 9.92 4.61 -3.00
N THR A 36 11.03 4.68 -3.74
CA THR A 36 11.11 5.21 -5.11
C THR A 36 11.47 4.15 -6.14
N ILE A 37 11.48 2.87 -5.75
CA ILE A 37 11.84 1.74 -6.62
C ILE A 37 10.61 0.85 -6.75
N VAL A 38 10.17 0.63 -7.99
CA VAL A 38 9.06 -0.28 -8.28
C VAL A 38 9.50 -1.71 -8.00
N ALA A 39 8.70 -2.46 -7.25
CA ALA A 39 8.96 -3.87 -7.01
C ALA A 39 8.96 -4.65 -8.33
N LYS A 40 9.99 -5.47 -8.55
CA LYS A 40 10.14 -6.27 -9.78
C LYS A 40 9.03 -7.31 -9.97
N THR A 41 8.45 -7.78 -8.87
CA THR A 41 7.41 -8.81 -8.84
C THR A 41 6.23 -8.34 -8.01
N GLN A 42 5.02 -8.65 -8.45
CA GLN A 42 3.82 -8.49 -7.62
C GLN A 42 3.61 -9.76 -6.79
N PRO A 43 3.28 -9.64 -5.49
CA PRO A 43 2.98 -10.79 -4.66
C PRO A 43 1.69 -11.46 -5.12
N ASP A 44 1.60 -12.77 -4.89
CA ASP A 44 0.32 -13.46 -4.90
C ASP A 44 -0.47 -13.05 -3.64
N LEU A 45 -1.69 -12.58 -3.87
CA LEU A 45 -2.60 -12.11 -2.82
C LEU A 45 -3.78 -13.05 -2.64
N GLU A 46 -3.84 -14.17 -3.37
CA GLU A 46 -4.93 -15.14 -3.23
C GLU A 46 -5.01 -15.65 -1.78
N GLY A 47 -6.23 -15.61 -1.22
CA GLY A 47 -6.49 -16.00 0.17
C GLY A 47 -5.98 -15.03 1.23
N ARG A 48 -5.17 -14.02 0.89
CA ARG A 48 -4.69 -13.02 1.85
C ARG A 48 -5.79 -12.00 2.18
N ARG A 49 -5.73 -11.48 3.41
CA ARG A 49 -6.62 -10.41 3.89
C ARG A 49 -5.83 -9.21 4.38
N ALA A 50 -6.41 -8.03 4.19
CA ALA A 50 -5.89 -6.77 4.70
C ALA A 50 -6.77 -6.23 5.83
N ARG A 51 -6.15 -5.62 6.83
CA ARG A 51 -6.79 -4.89 7.93
C ARG A 51 -6.57 -3.40 7.78
N CYS A 52 -7.55 -2.60 8.18
CA CYS A 52 -7.31 -1.17 8.27
C CYS A 52 -6.16 -0.89 9.26
N ALA A 53 -5.28 0.07 8.98
CA ALA A 53 -4.23 0.50 9.91
C ALA A 53 -4.80 0.90 11.29
N TYR A 54 -6.06 1.37 11.32
CA TYR A 54 -6.82 1.69 12.52
C TYR A 54 -7.81 0.58 12.92
N TYR A 55 -7.50 -0.69 12.63
CA TYR A 55 -8.38 -1.84 12.86
C TYR A 55 -8.90 -1.91 14.30
N ARG A 56 -8.11 -1.50 15.30
CA ARG A 56 -8.56 -1.50 16.70
C ARG A 56 -9.80 -0.64 16.93
N SER A 57 -9.99 0.41 16.12
CA SER A 57 -11.12 1.34 16.20
C SER A 57 -12.25 0.98 15.24
N CYS A 58 -11.95 0.68 13.97
CA CYS A 58 -12.98 0.51 12.94
C CYS A 58 -13.33 -0.94 12.61
N LYS A 59 -12.48 -1.91 13.00
CA LYS A 59 -12.65 -3.36 12.75
C LYS A 59 -12.83 -3.76 11.28
N GLN A 60 -12.40 -2.89 10.35
CA GLN A 60 -12.56 -3.15 8.91
C GLN A 60 -11.48 -4.08 8.37
N GLU A 61 -11.91 -5.06 7.58
CA GLU A 61 -11.06 -5.98 6.82
C GLU A 61 -11.55 -6.08 5.38
N ALA A 62 -10.64 -6.38 4.46
CA ALA A 62 -10.94 -6.64 3.06
C ALA A 62 -10.05 -7.78 2.52
N PRO A 63 -10.42 -8.45 1.41
CA PRO A 63 -9.46 -9.23 0.65
C PRO A 63 -8.27 -8.36 0.26
N SER A 64 -7.05 -8.88 0.40
CA SER A 64 -5.84 -8.14 0.02
C SER A 64 -5.88 -7.79 -1.46
N SER A 65 -5.58 -6.54 -1.79
CA SER A 65 -5.56 -6.07 -3.17
C SER A 65 -4.69 -4.84 -3.27
N LEU A 66 -3.87 -4.77 -4.32
CA LEU A 66 -3.10 -3.56 -4.64
C LEU A 66 -4.01 -2.35 -4.92
N GLY A 67 -5.31 -2.56 -5.17
CA GLY A 67 -6.29 -1.49 -5.35
C GLY A 67 -6.81 -0.86 -4.06
N LEU A 68 -6.47 -1.40 -2.88
CA LEU A 68 -6.87 -0.79 -1.60
C LEU A 68 -6.09 0.51 -1.36
N ALA A 69 -6.78 1.50 -0.78
CA ALA A 69 -6.15 2.79 -0.48
C ALA A 69 -5.02 2.61 0.54
N PHE A 70 -3.84 3.16 0.20
CA PHE A 70 -2.63 3.04 1.01
C PHE A 70 -2.27 1.58 1.37
N PHE A 71 -2.52 0.64 0.47
CA PHE A 71 -2.20 -0.78 0.68
C PHE A 71 -0.72 -0.99 0.97
N MET A 72 -0.42 -1.84 1.95
CA MET A 72 0.91 -2.31 2.30
C MET A 72 0.91 -3.84 2.44
N TYR A 73 1.67 -4.49 1.57
CA TYR A 73 1.92 -5.93 1.63
C TYR A 73 2.86 -6.24 2.81
N CYS A 74 2.39 -7.11 3.70
CA CYS A 74 3.09 -7.49 4.93
C CYS A 74 3.32 -9.01 4.95
N PRO A 75 4.34 -9.53 4.25
CA PRO A 75 4.55 -10.98 4.11
C PRO A 75 4.73 -11.69 5.44
N ASP A 76 5.39 -11.04 6.40
CA ASP A 76 5.70 -11.61 7.72
C ASP A 76 4.54 -11.47 8.73
N LYS A 77 3.39 -10.96 8.30
CA LYS A 77 2.21 -10.77 9.14
C LYS A 77 1.03 -11.59 8.61
N PRO A 78 0.09 -11.97 9.51
CA PRO A 78 -1.13 -12.67 9.10
C PRO A 78 -2.09 -11.81 8.28
N PHE A 79 -1.95 -10.49 8.33
CA PHE A 79 -2.76 -9.55 7.56
C PHE A 79 -1.86 -8.51 6.90
N ASP A 80 -2.24 -8.14 5.67
CA ASP A 80 -1.75 -6.92 5.04
C ASP A 80 -2.42 -5.70 5.67
N GLU A 81 -1.96 -4.50 5.34
CA GLU A 81 -2.53 -3.26 5.88
C GLU A 81 -3.09 -2.38 4.76
N TYR A 82 -4.15 -1.64 5.05
CA TYR A 82 -4.70 -0.61 4.17
C TYR A 82 -5.33 0.51 5.00
N TYR A 83 -5.77 1.60 4.37
CA TYR A 83 -6.56 2.62 5.05
C TYR A 83 -8.00 2.62 4.51
N CYS A 84 -8.97 2.40 5.39
CA CYS A 84 -10.39 2.33 5.01
C CYS A 84 -11.12 3.69 5.04
N GLY A 85 -10.46 4.76 5.48
CA GLY A 85 -11.09 6.08 5.60
C GLY A 85 -11.85 6.35 6.88
N CYS A 86 -11.73 5.45 7.86
CA CYS A 86 -12.48 5.60 9.12
C CYS A 86 -12.13 6.86 9.92
N LEU A 87 -11.04 7.55 9.57
CA LEU A 87 -10.65 8.85 10.14
C LEU A 87 -10.81 10.00 9.12
N GLY A 88 -11.66 9.81 8.11
CA GLY A 88 -11.94 10.79 7.08
C GLY A 88 -11.15 10.59 5.79
N TRP A 89 -11.75 11.06 4.71
CA TRP A 89 -11.16 11.26 3.38
C TRP A 89 -11.23 12.73 2.92
N ASP A 90 -11.95 13.55 3.69
CA ASP A 90 -12.35 14.93 3.39
C ASP A 90 -11.64 15.92 4.32
#